data_AF-A0A8T0EBD2-F1
#
_entry.id   AF-A0A8T0EBD2-F1
#
_cell.length_a   1.000
_cell.length_b   1.000
_cell.length_c   1.000
_cell.angle_alpha   90.00
_cell.angle_beta   90.00
_cell.angle_gamma   90.00
#
_symmetry.space_group_name_H-M   'P 1'
#
loop_
_entity.id
_entity.type
_entity.pdbx_description
1 polymer ?
#
loop_
_entity_poly.entity_id
_entity_poly.type
_entity_poly.pdbx_seq_one_letter_code
_entity_poly.pdbx_strand_id
1 'polypeptide(L)'
;MLTGRSRISGFPKSVLYFCILSLYVTHLSCSTTFTSQTNIHIGAFLPLSRNISQGSIGRGVVPAIKLAARHINSSPLILKDYRLVVQFYDTMCDAAVGMKAFFDMLHQKPHKLNFLV
;
A
#
# COMPACT_ATOMS: atom_id res chain seq x y z
N MET A 1 10.28 14.19 -73.38
CA MET A 1 9.27 13.11 -73.42
C MET A 1 9.98 11.88 -72.86
N LEU A 2 9.76 11.31 -71.66
CA LEU A 2 8.68 11.35 -70.68
C LEU A 2 9.24 11.19 -69.25
N THR A 3 8.53 11.82 -68.31
CA THR A 3 8.73 11.91 -66.87
C THR A 3 8.41 10.59 -66.15
N GLY A 4 9.34 10.04 -65.36
CA GLY A 4 9.10 8.89 -64.47
C GLY A 4 8.64 9.33 -63.09
N ARG A 5 7.31 9.43 -62.91
CA ARG A 5 6.63 9.87 -61.68
C ARG A 5 6.64 8.74 -60.64
N SER A 6 7.11 9.06 -59.44
CA SER A 6 7.13 8.21 -58.23
C SER A 6 5.75 7.62 -57.89
N ARG A 7 5.68 6.30 -57.79
CA ARG A 7 4.48 5.55 -57.41
C ARG A 7 4.56 5.21 -55.92
N ILE A 8 4.09 6.12 -55.07
CA ILE A 8 3.88 5.87 -53.65
C ILE A 8 2.68 4.91 -53.56
N SER A 9 2.96 3.65 -53.27
CA SER A 9 1.95 2.60 -53.10
C SER A 9 1.00 2.94 -51.95
N GLY A 10 -0.28 3.11 -52.28
CA GLY A 10 -1.33 3.39 -51.32
C GLY A 10 -1.49 2.26 -50.31
N PHE A 11 -1.19 2.56 -49.06
CA PHE A 11 -1.53 1.67 -47.95
C PHE A 11 -3.06 1.52 -47.86
N PRO A 12 -3.60 0.29 -47.77
CA PRO A 12 -5.03 0.08 -47.65
C PRO A 12 -5.55 0.64 -46.32
N LYS A 13 -6.60 1.46 -46.38
CA LYS A 13 -7.22 2.13 -45.21
C LYS A 13 -7.62 1.15 -44.09
N SER A 14 -7.91 -0.10 -44.44
CA SER A 14 -8.22 -1.20 -43.52
C SER A 14 -7.04 -1.59 -42.64
N VAL A 15 -5.80 -1.57 -43.16
CA VAL A 15 -4.59 -1.85 -42.38
C VAL A 15 -4.30 -0.71 -41.41
N LEU A 16 -4.51 0.54 -41.83
CA LEU A 16 -4.36 1.69 -40.94
C LEU A 16 -5.37 1.64 -39.78
N TYR A 17 -6.61 1.24 -40.03
CA TYR A 17 -7.64 1.10 -39.01
C TYR A 17 -7.33 -0.01 -38.00
N PHE A 18 -6.85 -1.16 -38.47
CA PHE A 18 -6.38 -2.24 -37.59
C PHE A 18 -5.19 -1.83 -36.73
N CYS A 19 -4.23 -1.07 -37.30
CA CYS A 19 -3.10 -0.54 -36.54
C CYS A 19 -3.57 0.44 -35.45
N ILE A 20 -4.43 1.41 -35.79
CA ILE A 20 -4.98 2.38 -34.84
C ILE A 20 -5.75 1.65 -33.72
N LEU A 21 -6.57 0.65 -34.05
CA LEU A 21 -7.31 -0.13 -33.06
C LEU A 21 -6.38 -0.94 -32.16
N SER A 22 -5.32 -1.54 -32.70
CA SER A 22 -4.31 -2.27 -31.91
C SER A 22 -3.50 -1.36 -30.99
N LEU A 23 -3.18 -0.14 -31.44
CA LEU A 23 -2.54 0.90 -30.65
C LEU A 23 -3.46 1.39 -29.52
N TYR A 24 -4.76 1.52 -29.78
CA TYR A 24 -5.74 1.91 -28.77
C TYR A 24 -5.93 0.83 -27.70
N VAL A 25 -5.98 -0.44 -28.09
CA VAL A 25 -6.09 -1.59 -27.16
C VAL A 25 -4.82 -1.77 -26.32
N THR A 26 -3.64 -1.56 -26.91
CA THR A 26 -2.37 -1.59 -26.16
C THR A 26 -2.23 -0.39 -25.21
N HIS A 27 -2.73 0.79 -25.58
CA HIS A 27 -2.75 1.97 -24.69
C HIS A 27 -3.70 1.78 -23.49
N LEU A 28 -4.81 1.05 -23.67
CA LEU A 28 -5.75 0.75 -22.59
C LEU A 28 -5.20 -0.33 -21.62
N SER A 29 -4.31 -1.19 -22.11
CA SER A 29 -3.78 -2.35 -21.35
C SER A 29 -2.50 -2.06 -20.57
N CYS A 30 -1.80 -0.95 -20.86
CA CYS A 30 -0.47 -0.65 -20.31
C CYS A 30 -0.48 0.59 -19.40
N SER A 31 -1.25 0.53 -18.31
CA SER A 31 -1.06 1.42 -17.16
C SER A 31 -1.02 0.61 -15.86
N THR A 32 -0.31 -0.53 -15.88
CA THR A 32 0.21 -1.11 -14.63
C THR A 32 1.46 -0.32 -14.26
N THR A 33 1.27 0.90 -13.75
CA THR A 33 2.32 1.57 -12.99
C THR A 33 2.66 0.64 -11.83
N PHE A 34 3.88 0.11 -11.81
CA PHE A 34 4.43 -0.61 -10.66
C PHE A 34 4.64 0.44 -9.56
N THR A 35 3.57 0.84 -8.87
CA THR A 35 3.66 1.84 -7.80
C THR A 35 4.30 1.17 -6.59
N SER A 36 5.53 1.58 -6.28
CA SER A 36 6.17 1.21 -5.02
C SER A 36 5.33 1.81 -3.89
N GLN A 37 4.53 0.97 -3.21
CA GLN A 37 3.67 1.42 -2.13
C GLN A 37 4.49 2.00 -0.98
N THR A 38 4.11 3.19 -0.49
CA THR A 38 4.76 3.85 0.65
C THR A 38 4.17 3.33 1.95
N ASN A 39 5.02 2.93 2.90
CA ASN A 39 4.53 2.43 4.19
C ASN A 39 4.09 3.57 5.11
N ILE A 40 2.85 3.50 5.58
CA ILE A 40 2.32 4.34 6.65
C ILE A 40 2.44 3.56 7.97
N HIS A 41 3.21 4.08 8.91
CA HIS A 41 3.45 3.44 10.20
C HIS A 41 2.54 4.02 11.29
N ILE A 42 1.86 3.16 12.04
CA ILE A 42 1.15 3.52 13.27
C ILE A 42 1.59 2.63 14.43
N GLY A 43 1.59 3.19 15.64
CA GLY A 43 1.85 2.44 16.88
C GLY A 43 0.54 2.01 17.56
N ALA A 44 0.53 0.84 18.19
CA ALA A 44 -0.57 0.38 19.03
C ALA A 44 -0.01 -0.08 20.38
N PHE A 45 -0.39 0.61 21.45
CA PHE A 45 0.01 0.32 22.81
C PHE A 45 -1.03 -0.60 23.44
N LEU A 46 -0.65 -1.84 23.75
CA LEU A 46 -1.57 -2.84 24.29
C LEU A 46 -0.88 -3.57 25.44
N PRO A 47 -1.60 -4.02 26.48
CA PRO A 47 -1.05 -4.96 27.43
C PRO A 47 -0.92 -6.33 26.74
N LEU A 48 0.30 -6.81 26.49
CA LEU A 48 0.55 -8.06 25.76
C LEU A 48 1.20 -9.13 26.63
N SER A 49 1.86 -8.71 27.70
CA SER A 49 2.57 -9.57 28.63
C SER A 49 1.71 -10.69 29.23
N ARG A 50 2.29 -11.89 29.38
CA ARG A 50 1.59 -13.07 29.90
C ARG A 50 1.52 -13.13 31.43
N ASN A 51 2.35 -12.34 32.11
CA ASN A 51 2.42 -12.28 33.57
C ASN A 51 1.39 -11.31 34.21
N ILE A 52 0.60 -10.61 33.41
CA ILE A 52 -0.47 -9.71 33.84
C ILE A 52 -1.83 -10.21 33.34
N SER A 53 -2.89 -9.99 34.11
CA SER A 53 -4.24 -10.44 33.75
C SER A 53 -4.78 -9.71 32.50
N GLN A 54 -4.53 -8.40 32.40
CA GLN A 54 -4.92 -7.54 31.29
C GLN A 54 -4.26 -7.94 29.96
N GLY A 55 -3.14 -8.66 30.02
CA GLY A 55 -2.44 -9.15 28.83
C GLY A 55 -3.29 -10.09 27.97
N SER A 56 -4.22 -10.81 28.59
CA SER A 56 -5.17 -11.66 27.85
C SER A 56 -6.06 -10.85 26.91
N ILE A 57 -6.52 -9.67 27.35
CA ILE A 57 -7.38 -8.77 26.58
C ILE A 57 -6.61 -8.21 25.38
N GLY A 58 -5.40 -7.69 25.60
CA GLY A 58 -4.58 -7.14 24.51
C GLY A 58 -4.23 -8.20 23.46
N ARG A 59 -3.89 -9.42 23.87
CA ARG A 59 -3.68 -10.54 22.94
C ARG A 59 -4.96 -10.95 22.18
N GLY A 60 -6.12 -10.80 22.81
CA GLY A 60 -7.42 -11.08 22.19
C GLY A 60 -7.78 -10.11 21.06
N VAL A 61 -7.36 -8.84 21.15
CA VAL A 61 -7.67 -7.83 20.13
C VAL A 61 -6.66 -7.76 18.99
N VAL A 62 -5.41 -8.20 19.19
CA VAL A 62 -4.36 -8.18 18.14
C VAL A 62 -4.79 -8.86 16.83
N PRO A 63 -5.45 -10.04 16.84
CA PRO A 63 -5.95 -10.66 15.61
C PRO A 63 -6.95 -9.80 14.85
N ALA A 64 -7.84 -9.09 15.55
CA ALA A 64 -8.82 -8.19 14.94
C ALA A 64 -8.14 -7.01 14.27
N ILE A 65 -7.15 -6.39 14.93
CA ILE A 65 -6.36 -5.29 14.35
C ILE A 65 -5.61 -5.77 13.10
N LYS A 66 -4.96 -6.94 13.16
CA LYS A 66 -4.26 -7.53 12.00
C LYS A 66 -5.20 -7.86 10.86
N LEU A 67 -6.43 -8.31 11.14
CA LEU A 67 -7.44 -8.57 10.13
C LEU A 67 -7.90 -7.26 9.46
N ALA A 68 -8.20 -6.23 10.26
CA ALA A 68 -8.59 -4.92 9.75
C ALA A 68 -7.48 -4.28 8.88
N ALA A 69 -6.23 -4.30 9.35
CA ALA A 69 -5.10 -3.79 8.57
C ALA A 69 -4.89 -4.55 7.25
N ARG A 70 -5.07 -5.87 7.25
CA ARG A 70 -5.05 -6.67 6.01
C ARG A 70 -6.17 -6.28 5.06
N HIS A 71 -7.39 -6.12 5.57
CA HIS A 71 -8.54 -5.73 4.75
C HIS A 71 -8.33 -4.36 4.10
N ILE A 72 -7.86 -3.37 4.87
CA ILE A 72 -7.51 -2.03 4.36
C ILE A 72 -6.46 -2.12 3.25
N ASN A 73 -5.36 -2.85 3.51
CA ASN A 73 -4.26 -3.01 2.56
C ASN A 73 -4.63 -3.81 1.30
N SER A 74 -5.65 -4.65 1.36
CA SER A 74 -6.13 -5.42 0.20
C SER A 74 -7.07 -4.63 -0.71
N SER A 75 -7.63 -3.51 -0.22
CA SER A 75 -8.58 -2.71 -1.00
C SER A 75 -7.85 -1.70 -1.89
N PRO A 76 -8.02 -1.76 -3.22
CA PRO A 76 -7.41 -0.79 -4.13
C PRO A 76 -8.02 0.61 -4.02
N LEU A 77 -9.11 0.77 -3.27
CA LEU A 77 -9.87 2.02 -3.13
C LEU A 77 -9.51 2.82 -1.87
N ILE A 78 -8.87 2.19 -0.87
CA ILE A 78 -8.62 2.86 0.43
C ILE A 78 -7.21 3.46 0.47
N LEU A 79 -6.18 2.65 0.20
CA LEU A 79 -4.77 3.07 0.23
C LEU A 79 -4.07 2.66 -1.07
N LYS A 80 -4.39 3.32 -2.18
CA LYS A 80 -3.91 2.95 -3.53
C LYS A 80 -2.39 2.85 -3.62
N ASP A 81 -1.68 3.86 -3.10
CA ASP A 81 -0.22 3.98 -3.18
C ASP A 81 0.46 3.83 -1.81
N TYR A 82 -0.29 3.38 -0.80
CA TYR A 82 0.19 3.27 0.57
C TYR A 82 -0.10 1.89 1.15
N ARG A 83 0.73 1.49 2.12
CA ARG A 83 0.51 0.28 2.91
C ARG A 83 0.52 0.63 4.39
N LEU A 84 -0.56 0.32 5.08
CA LEU A 84 -0.67 0.49 6.52
C LEU A 84 0.12 -0.59 7.26
N VAL A 85 1.05 -0.17 8.12
CA VAL A 85 1.87 -1.02 8.98
C VAL A 85 1.59 -0.66 10.43
N VAL A 86 1.05 -1.63 11.18
CA VAL A 86 0.77 -1.48 12.62
C VAL A 86 1.88 -2.14 13.43
N GLN A 87 2.53 -1.37 14.30
CA GLN A 87 3.53 -1.87 15.24
C GLN A 87 2.94 -1.93 16.64
N PHE A 88 3.14 -3.05 17.33
CA PHE A 88 2.58 -3.27 18.66
C PHE A 88 3.64 -3.06 19.74
N TYR A 89 3.27 -2.31 20.77
CA TYR A 89 4.11 -1.99 21.92
C TYR A 89 3.43 -2.51 23.19
N ASP A 90 4.14 -3.34 23.95
CA ASP A 90 3.64 -3.87 25.22
C ASP A 90 3.73 -2.80 26.31
N THR A 91 2.60 -2.44 26.91
CA THR A 91 2.57 -1.49 28.04
C THR A 91 2.76 -2.17 29.38
N MET A 92 2.61 -3.50 29.45
CA MET A 92 2.57 -4.26 30.70
C MET A 92 1.56 -3.71 31.73
N CYS A 93 0.58 -2.91 31.29
CA CYS A 93 -0.33 -2.15 32.16
C CYS A 93 0.41 -1.27 33.20
N ASP A 94 1.64 -0.86 32.89
CA ASP A 94 2.52 -0.05 33.73
C ASP A 94 2.83 1.28 33.02
N ALA A 95 2.68 2.40 33.74
CA ALA A 95 2.85 3.72 33.16
C ALA A 95 4.30 4.01 32.75
N ALA A 96 5.29 3.54 33.52
CA ALA A 96 6.70 3.76 33.21
C ALA A 96 7.12 2.94 31.98
N VAL A 97 6.68 1.68 31.90
CA VAL A 97 6.91 0.83 30.73
C VAL A 97 6.25 1.42 29.48
N GLY A 98 4.99 1.86 29.60
CA GLY A 98 4.25 2.51 28.52
C GLY A 98 4.93 3.78 28.02
N MET A 99 5.35 4.67 28.93
CA MET A 99 6.05 5.91 28.56
C MET A 99 7.40 5.64 27.91
N LYS A 100 8.15 4.64 28.40
CA LYS A 100 9.40 4.22 27.74
C LYS A 100 9.13 3.76 26.31
N ALA A 101 8.15 2.87 26.13
CA ALA A 101 7.78 2.36 24.80
C ALA A 101 7.33 3.50 23.86
N PHE A 102 6.64 4.51 24.39
CA PHE A 102 6.24 5.69 23.65
C PHE A 102 7.42 6.54 23.19
N PHE A 103 8.37 6.85 24.08
CA PHE A 103 9.58 7.57 23.70
C PHE A 103 10.45 6.78 22.71
N ASP A 104 10.56 5.47 22.90
CA ASP A 104 11.24 4.57 21.95
C ASP A 104 10.57 4.64 20.57
N MET A 105 9.23 4.63 20.51
CA MET A 105 8.47 4.77 19.26
C MET A 105 8.74 6.09 18.54
N LEU A 106 8.79 7.21 19.29
CA LEU A 106 9.05 8.55 18.75
C LEU A 106 10.47 8.71 18.22
N HIS A 107 11.45 8.15 18.92
CA HIS A 107 12.86 8.28 18.58
C HIS A 107 13.26 7.38 17.40
N GLN A 108 12.65 6.19 17.31
CA GLN A 108 13.03 5.19 16.31
C GLN A 108 12.36 5.44 14.95
N LYS A 109 13.16 5.43 13.88
CA LYS A 109 12.65 5.34 12.50
C LYS A 109 12.05 3.95 12.22
N PRO A 110 11.09 3.83 11.28
CA PRO A 110 10.39 4.92 10.59
C PRO A 110 9.49 5.69 11.57
N HIS A 111 9.27 6.98 11.31
CA HIS A 111 8.40 7.80 12.14
C HIS A 111 6.93 7.41 11.95
N LYS A 112 6.17 7.36 13.05
CA LYS A 112 4.80 6.90 13.06
C LYS A 112 3.92 8.12 12.89
N LEU A 113 2.91 8.02 12.02
CA LEU A 113 1.97 9.13 11.79
C LEU A 113 1.01 9.31 12.96
N ASN A 114 0.62 8.20 13.60
CA ASN A 114 -0.30 8.21 14.72
C ASN A 114 -0.07 7.01 15.65
N PHE A 115 -0.70 7.03 16.82
CA PHE A 115 -0.73 5.91 17.74
C PHE A 115 -2.15 5.64 18.28
N LEU A 116 -2.35 4.41 18.73
CA LEU A 116 -3.56 3.89 19.38
C LEU A 116 -3.17 3.43 20.79
N VAL A 117 -4.03 3.68 21.78
CA VAL A 117 -3.88 3.25 23.18
C VAL A 117 -5.11 2.42 23.57
#